data_AF-A0AAD6J7P4-F1
#
_entry.id   AF-A0AAD6J7P4-F1
#
_cell.length_a   1.000
_cell.length_b   1.000
_cell.length_c   1.000
_cell.angle_alpha   90.00
_cell.angle_beta   90.00
_cell.angle_gamma   90.00
#
_symmetry.space_group_name_H-M   'P 1'
#
loop_
_entity.id
_entity.type
_entity.pdbx_description
1 polymer ?
#
loop_
_entity_poly.entity_id
_entity_poly.type
_entity_poly.pdbx_seq_one_letter_code
_entity_poly.pdbx_strand_id
1 'polypeptide(L)'
;MMSMVYNWPAEQVDMIVVTDGSRILGLGDLGVQGIGIAIGKLDLYVAAAGINPQRVLPVMIDVGTNNEKLLKDPLYLGLQEHRLDGDEYIAVIDEFMEAVFTRWPHVIVQFEDFQSKWAFKLLQRYRNTYRMFNDDVQ
;
A
#
# COMPACT_ATOMS: atom_id res chain seq x y z
N MET A 1 -10.00 -9.02 4.52
CA MET A 1 -9.38 -8.64 3.23
C MET A 1 -9.65 -9.62 2.10
N MET A 2 -9.72 -10.94 2.34
CA MET A 2 -9.98 -11.92 1.28
C MET A 2 -11.22 -11.63 0.42
N SER A 3 -12.37 -11.33 1.02
CA SER A 3 -13.56 -10.94 0.24
C SER A 3 -13.37 -9.65 -0.55
N MET A 4 -12.64 -8.67 -0.01
CA MET A 4 -12.42 -7.37 -0.64
C MET A 4 -11.57 -7.48 -1.89
N VAL A 5 -10.49 -8.29 -1.87
CA VAL A 5 -9.63 -8.42 -3.04
C VAL A 5 -10.42 -8.92 -4.23
N TYR A 6 -11.41 -9.81 -4.06
CA TYR A 6 -12.28 -10.33 -5.13
C TYR A 6 -13.27 -9.31 -5.72
N ASN A 7 -13.50 -8.18 -5.06
CA ASN A 7 -14.33 -7.10 -5.62
C ASN A 7 -13.60 -6.31 -6.72
N TRP A 8 -12.28 -6.43 -6.82
CA TRP A 8 -11.54 -5.83 -7.93
C TRP A 8 -11.90 -6.55 -9.25
N PRO A 9 -12.31 -5.82 -10.30
CA PRO A 9 -12.91 -6.42 -11.49
C PRO A 9 -11.91 -7.19 -12.36
N ALA A 10 -10.61 -6.89 -12.26
CA ALA A 10 -9.60 -7.60 -13.05
C ALA A 10 -9.39 -9.02 -12.50
N GLU A 11 -9.52 -10.02 -13.37
CA GLU A 11 -9.20 -11.41 -13.01
C GLU A 11 -7.71 -11.61 -12.75
N GLN A 12 -6.86 -10.83 -13.43
CA GLN A 12 -5.39 -10.89 -13.29
C GLN A 12 -4.84 -9.49 -12.97
N VAL A 13 -3.88 -9.45 -12.04
CA VAL A 13 -3.11 -8.27 -11.67
C VAL A 13 -1.63 -8.63 -11.67
N ASP A 14 -0.81 -7.84 -12.36
CA ASP A 14 0.64 -8.03 -12.49
C ASP A 14 1.43 -7.14 -11.53
N MET A 15 0.94 -5.93 -11.27
CA MET A 15 1.62 -4.94 -10.44
C MET A 15 0.67 -4.28 -9.46
N ILE A 16 1.05 -4.30 -8.19
CA ILE A 16 0.43 -3.53 -7.11
C ILE A 16 1.45 -2.54 -6.58
N VAL A 17 1.06 -1.28 -6.44
CA VAL A 17 1.77 -0.33 -5.59
C VAL A 17 0.88 -0.09 -4.38
N VAL A 18 1.44 -0.34 -3.20
CA VAL A 18 0.74 -0.18 -1.92
C VAL A 18 1.45 0.88 -1.08
N THR A 19 0.68 1.72 -0.41
CA THR A 19 1.14 2.68 0.59
C THR A 19 0.20 2.71 1.78
N ASP A 20 0.70 3.10 2.96
CA ASP A 20 -0.11 3.45 4.13
C ASP A 20 -0.19 4.97 4.37
N GLY A 21 0.41 5.76 3.48
CA GLY A 21 0.44 7.23 3.52
C GLY A 21 1.18 7.82 4.71
N SER A 22 2.01 7.02 5.41
CA SER A 22 2.66 7.44 6.66
C SER A 22 3.91 8.30 6.46
N ARG A 23 4.50 8.27 5.26
CA ARG A 23 5.69 9.05 4.90
C ARG A 23 5.66 9.43 3.41
N ILE A 24 4.67 10.21 3.01
CA ILE A 24 4.54 10.67 1.62
C ILE A 24 5.68 11.63 1.29
N LEU A 25 6.65 11.16 0.51
CA LEU A 25 7.81 11.95 0.07
C LEU A 25 8.46 12.74 1.25
N GLY A 26 8.55 14.06 1.11
CA GLY A 26 8.96 14.99 2.18
C GLY A 26 7.80 15.66 2.93
N LEU A 27 6.56 15.27 2.66
CA LEU A 27 5.34 15.87 3.22
C LEU A 27 4.90 15.21 4.54
N GLY A 28 5.40 14.01 4.82
CA GLY A 28 5.12 13.28 6.05
C GLY A 28 3.82 12.48 5.98
N ASP A 29 3.12 12.39 7.11
CA ASP A 29 1.90 11.60 7.24
C ASP A 29 0.70 12.33 6.62
N LEU A 30 0.17 11.80 5.51
CA LEU A 30 -1.02 12.31 4.83
C LEU A 30 -2.20 11.32 4.87
N GLY A 31 -2.06 10.20 5.59
CA GLY A 31 -3.07 9.15 5.67
C GLY A 31 -3.59 8.75 4.28
N VAL A 32 -4.92 8.64 4.12
CA VAL A 32 -5.52 8.21 2.85
C VAL A 32 -5.32 9.17 1.68
N GLN A 33 -4.92 10.42 1.94
CA GLN A 33 -4.63 11.37 0.86
C GLN A 33 -3.36 10.98 0.10
N GLY A 34 -2.55 10.05 0.64
CA GLY A 34 -1.38 9.49 0.00
C GLY A 34 -1.65 8.57 -1.21
N ILE A 35 -2.90 8.19 -1.49
CA ILE A 35 -3.23 7.20 -2.54
C ILE A 35 -2.77 7.66 -3.94
N GLY A 36 -2.65 8.97 -4.15
CA GLY A 36 -2.14 9.55 -5.40
C GLY A 36 -0.73 9.05 -5.76
N ILE A 37 0.09 8.70 -4.77
CA ILE A 37 1.42 8.13 -5.01
C ILE A 37 1.33 6.76 -5.67
N ALA A 38 0.50 5.86 -5.13
CA ALA A 38 0.30 4.52 -5.69
C ALA A 38 -0.25 4.59 -7.12
N ILE A 39 -1.21 5.49 -7.37
CA ILE A 39 -1.77 5.73 -8.70
C ILE A 39 -0.66 6.24 -9.65
N GLY A 40 0.06 7.30 -9.27
CA GLY A 40 1.08 7.90 -10.12
C GLY A 40 2.26 6.97 -10.44
N LYS A 41 2.70 6.13 -9.48
CA LYS A 41 3.73 5.11 -9.73
C LYS A 41 3.26 4.09 -10.75
N LEU A 42 2.01 3.63 -10.65
CA LEU A 42 1.43 2.70 -11.63
C LEU A 42 1.26 3.34 -13.00
N ASP A 43 0.90 4.62 -13.08
CA ASP A 43 0.87 5.36 -14.35
C ASP A 43 2.25 5.35 -15.03
N LEU A 44 3.34 5.49 -14.26
CA LEU A 44 4.71 5.38 -14.77
C LEU A 44 5.04 3.96 -15.24
N TYR A 45 4.60 2.92 -14.52
CA TYR A 45 4.78 1.54 -14.97
C TYR A 45 4.07 1.26 -16.30
N VAL A 46 2.85 1.78 -16.46
CA VAL A 46 2.11 1.67 -17.72
C VAL A 46 2.83 2.43 -18.83
N ALA A 47 3.16 3.70 -18.60
CA ALA A 47 3.71 4.57 -19.62
C ALA A 47 5.16 4.24 -20.01
N ALA A 48 6.01 3.89 -19.04
CA ALA A 48 7.45 3.71 -19.25
C ALA A 48 7.86 2.24 -19.42
N ALA A 49 7.16 1.30 -18.76
CA ALA A 49 7.50 -0.13 -18.82
C ALA A 49 6.49 -0.95 -19.66
N GLY A 50 5.41 -0.34 -20.16
CA GLY A 50 4.43 -0.99 -21.00
C GLY A 50 3.55 -2.00 -20.27
N ILE A 51 3.41 -1.89 -18.94
CA ILE A 51 2.48 -2.73 -18.18
C ILE A 51 1.05 -2.45 -18.64
N ASN A 52 0.24 -3.49 -18.80
CA ASN A 52 -1.15 -3.32 -19.20
C ASN A 52 -1.93 -2.58 -18.10
N PRO A 53 -2.57 -1.43 -18.38
CA PRO A 53 -3.30 -0.64 -17.38
C PRO A 53 -4.50 -1.37 -16.76
N GLN A 54 -5.02 -2.42 -17.41
CA GLN A 54 -6.09 -3.26 -16.83
C GLN A 54 -5.56 -4.28 -15.80
N ARG A 55 -4.23 -4.42 -15.68
CA ARG A 55 -3.54 -5.41 -14.83
C ARG A 55 -2.72 -4.75 -13.73
N VAL A 56 -3.03 -3.49 -13.39
CA VAL A 56 -2.43 -2.79 -12.25
C VAL A 56 -3.49 -2.51 -11.18
N LEU A 57 -3.06 -2.42 -9.91
CA LEU A 57 -3.94 -2.14 -8.79
C LEU A 57 -3.25 -1.22 -7.76
N PRO A 58 -3.67 0.06 -7.64
CA PRO A 58 -3.21 0.93 -6.56
C PRO A 58 -3.92 0.56 -5.25
N VAL A 59 -3.16 0.48 -4.15
CA VAL A 59 -3.71 0.12 -2.84
C VAL A 59 -3.32 1.16 -1.78
N MET A 60 -4.31 1.57 -0.99
CA MET A 60 -4.11 2.32 0.26
C MET A 60 -4.48 1.42 1.43
N ILE A 61 -3.56 1.26 2.38
CA ILE A 61 -3.83 0.61 3.67
C ILE A 61 -4.09 1.71 4.70
N ASP A 62 -5.36 2.00 4.94
CA ASP A 62 -5.76 2.96 5.96
C ASP A 62 -5.82 2.28 7.34
N VAL A 63 -4.82 2.58 8.16
CA VAL A 63 -4.72 2.14 9.56
C VAL A 63 -4.74 3.33 10.51
N GLY A 64 -5.29 4.46 10.06
CA GLY A 64 -5.28 5.74 10.77
C GLY A 64 -4.18 6.69 10.30
N THR A 65 -4.11 7.86 10.95
CA THR A 65 -3.08 8.89 10.70
C THR A 65 -2.67 9.55 12.01
N ASN A 66 -1.39 9.90 12.14
CA ASN A 66 -0.89 10.70 13.26
C ASN A 66 -0.86 12.19 12.94
N ASN A 67 -1.43 12.60 11.81
CA ASN A 67 -1.55 14.00 11.43
C ASN A 67 -2.75 14.65 12.12
N GLU A 68 -2.49 15.36 13.22
CA GLU A 68 -3.47 16.10 14.01
C GLU A 68 -4.39 17.04 13.22
N LYS A 69 -3.92 17.56 12.08
CA LYS A 69 -4.76 18.42 11.22
C LYS A 69 -5.82 17.60 10.51
N LEU A 70 -5.45 16.44 9.98
CA LEU A 70 -6.36 15.52 9.29
C LEU A 70 -7.37 14.89 10.26
N LEU A 71 -6.92 14.55 11.48
CA LEU A 71 -7.81 14.03 12.53
C LEU A 71 -8.91 15.04 12.93
N LYS A 72 -8.66 16.34 12.76
CA LYS A 72 -9.62 17.42 13.08
C LYS A 72 -10.38 17.93 11.86
N ASP A 73 -10.05 17.45 10.66
CA ASP A 73 -10.64 17.90 9.42
C ASP A 73 -11.95 17.12 9.18
N PRO A 74 -13.13 17.77 9.22
CA PRO A 74 -14.41 17.11 8.97
C PRO A 74 -14.58 16.62 7.53
N LEU A 75 -13.69 17.01 6.61
CA LEU A 75 -13.68 16.55 5.21
C LEU A 75 -12.66 15.43 4.97
N TYR A 76 -11.91 15.00 5.98
CA TYR A 76 -10.98 13.89 5.84
C TYR A 76 -11.75 12.58 5.58
N LEU A 77 -11.37 11.87 4.51
CA LEU A 77 -12.07 10.67 4.05
C LEU A 77 -11.61 9.38 4.72
N GLY A 78 -10.45 9.41 5.41
CA GLY A 78 -9.87 8.24 6.05
C GLY A 78 -10.33 8.09 7.50
N LEU A 79 -9.76 7.09 8.17
CA LEU A 79 -9.97 6.85 9.58
C LEU A 79 -9.44 8.02 10.42
N GLN A 80 -10.33 8.66 11.17
CA GLN A 80 -10.01 9.73 12.13
C GLN A 80 -9.52 9.15 13.46
N GLU A 81 -8.56 8.23 13.37
CA GLU A 81 -7.94 7.55 14.49
C GLU A 81 -6.41 7.59 14.34
N HIS A 82 -5.71 7.54 15.47
CA HIS A 82 -4.26 7.40 15.46
C HIS A 82 -3.84 6.07 14.84
N ARG A 83 -2.64 6.04 14.25
CA ARG A 83 -2.15 4.85 13.54
C ARG A 83 -2.06 3.65 14.47
N LEU A 84 -2.47 2.48 13.96
CA LEU A 84 -2.09 1.20 14.55
C LEU A 84 -0.56 1.10 14.67
N ASP A 85 -0.09 0.40 15.70
CA ASP A 85 1.33 0.12 15.91
C ASP A 85 1.53 -1.34 16.35
N GLY A 86 2.79 -1.76 16.43
CA GLY A 86 3.16 -3.09 16.91
C GLY A 86 2.56 -4.22 16.08
N ASP A 87 2.00 -5.22 16.76
CA ASP A 87 1.53 -6.46 16.14
C ASP A 87 0.19 -6.28 15.41
N GLU A 88 -0.64 -5.33 15.84
CA GLU A 88 -1.92 -5.04 15.18
C GLU A 88 -1.68 -4.49 13.76
N TYR A 89 -0.71 -3.58 13.61
CA TYR A 89 -0.29 -3.09 12.29
C TYR A 89 0.24 -4.23 11.41
N ILE A 90 1.10 -5.09 11.96
CA ILE A 90 1.68 -6.21 11.21
C ILE A 90 0.60 -7.21 10.78
N ALA A 91 -0.39 -7.49 11.64
CA ALA A 91 -1.47 -8.41 11.32
C ALA A 91 -2.30 -7.95 10.12
N VAL A 92 -2.57 -6.64 10.01
CA VAL A 92 -3.27 -6.05 8.85
C VAL A 92 -2.47 -6.27 7.55
N ILE A 93 -1.15 -6.05 7.58
CA ILE A 93 -0.30 -6.24 6.41
C ILE A 93 -0.13 -7.72 6.06
N ASP A 94 -0.04 -8.60 7.06
CA ASP A 94 0.00 -10.06 6.86
C ASP A 94 -1.26 -10.53 6.12
N GLU A 95 -2.44 -10.11 6.59
CA GLU A 95 -3.71 -10.45 5.95
C GLU A 95 -3.80 -9.92 4.52
N PHE A 96 -3.28 -8.70 4.28
CA PHE A 96 -3.21 -8.12 2.94
C PHE A 96 -2.35 -8.95 2.00
N MET A 97 -1.12 -9.28 2.42
CA MET A 97 -0.18 -10.04 1.61
C MET A 97 -0.72 -11.45 1.32
N GLU A 98 -1.30 -12.13 2.31
CA GLU A 98 -1.93 -13.43 2.12
C GLU A 98 -3.10 -13.36 1.14
N ALA A 99 -3.99 -12.38 1.28
CA ALA A 99 -5.14 -12.24 0.40
C ALA A 99 -4.75 -11.95 -1.05
N VAL A 100 -3.78 -11.05 -1.25
CA VAL A 100 -3.26 -10.67 -2.57
C VAL A 100 -2.61 -11.87 -3.25
N PHE A 101 -1.71 -12.59 -2.58
CA PHE A 101 -1.00 -13.71 -3.18
C PHE A 101 -1.86 -14.96 -3.30
N THR A 102 -2.94 -15.08 -2.53
CA THR A 102 -3.92 -16.15 -2.76
C THR A 102 -4.73 -15.90 -4.04
N ARG A 103 -5.15 -14.66 -4.29
CA ARG A 103 -5.89 -14.32 -5.53
C ARG A 103 -4.99 -14.26 -6.76
N TRP A 104 -3.83 -13.62 -6.63
CA TRP A 104 -2.87 -13.42 -7.71
C TRP A 104 -1.47 -13.90 -7.30
N PRO A 105 -1.20 -15.21 -7.37
CA PRO A 105 0.09 -15.79 -6.94
C PRO A 105 1.29 -15.23 -7.70
N HIS A 106 1.05 -14.62 -8.87
CA HIS A 106 2.08 -14.10 -9.73
C HIS A 106 2.18 -12.56 -9.80
N VAL A 107 1.56 -11.84 -8.86
CA VAL A 107 1.66 -10.38 -8.79
C VAL A 107 3.02 -9.93 -8.24
N ILE A 108 3.46 -8.73 -8.63
CA ILE A 108 4.55 -7.98 -7.98
C ILE A 108 3.91 -6.95 -7.05
N VAL A 109 4.36 -6.90 -5.79
CA VAL A 109 3.92 -5.89 -4.82
C VAL A 109 5.06 -4.94 -4.50
N GLN A 110 4.90 -3.67 -4.86
CA GLN A 110 5.79 -2.58 -4.50
C GLN A 110 5.23 -1.86 -3.26
N PHE A 111 6.04 -1.77 -2.21
CA PHE A 111 5.76 -0.93 -1.05
C PHE A 111 6.35 0.46 -1.29
N GLU A 112 5.55 1.49 -1.01
CA GLU A 112 5.89 2.88 -1.29
C GLU A 112 5.47 3.80 -0.13
N ASP A 113 6.34 4.76 0.22
CA ASP A 113 6.08 5.85 1.16
C ASP A 113 5.64 5.39 2.57
N PHE A 114 6.21 4.26 3.02
CA PHE A 114 6.07 3.79 4.40
C PHE A 114 7.07 4.51 5.34
N GLN A 115 6.67 4.75 6.58
CA GLN A 115 7.61 5.15 7.64
C GLN A 115 8.80 4.19 7.71
N SER A 116 10.01 4.71 7.91
CA SER A 116 11.24 3.93 7.85
C SER A 116 11.21 2.67 8.72
N LYS A 117 10.63 2.75 9.94
CA LYS A 117 10.49 1.59 10.83
C LYS A 117 9.74 0.43 10.16
N TRP A 118 8.70 0.75 9.41
CA TRP A 118 7.85 -0.23 8.71
C TRP A 118 8.46 -0.66 7.39
N ALA A 119 8.99 0.28 6.60
CA ALA A 119 9.64 -0.03 5.32
C ALA A 119 10.69 -1.14 5.48
N PHE A 120 11.61 -1.01 6.44
CA PHE A 120 12.62 -2.04 6.70
C PHE A 120 12.04 -3.33 7.30
N LYS A 121 11.13 -3.21 8.29
CA LYS A 121 10.56 -4.39 8.98
C LYS A 121 9.74 -5.26 8.02
N LEU A 122 8.86 -4.66 7.22
CA LEU A 122 8.02 -5.36 6.25
C LEU A 122 8.85 -5.93 5.10
N LEU A 123 9.83 -5.19 4.59
CA LEU A 123 10.76 -5.70 3.57
C LEU A 123 11.50 -6.95 4.07
N GLN A 124 12.07 -6.92 5.28
CA GLN A 124 12.73 -8.09 5.85
C GLN A 124 11.78 -9.27 6.04
N ARG A 125 10.53 -8.99 6.44
CA ARG A 125 9.50 -10.00 6.70
C ARG A 125 9.08 -10.75 5.43
N TYR A 126 8.90 -10.05 4.32
CA TYR A 126 8.19 -10.60 3.16
C TYR A 126 9.06 -10.89 1.93
N ARG A 127 10.24 -10.27 1.79
CA ARG A 127 11.06 -10.35 0.56
C ARG A 127 11.47 -11.76 0.11
N ASN A 128 11.50 -12.72 1.03
CA ASN A 128 11.89 -14.10 0.74
C ASN A 128 10.68 -15.04 0.58
N THR A 129 9.46 -14.54 0.82
CA THR A 129 8.21 -15.31 0.77
C THR A 129 7.33 -14.86 -0.38
N TYR A 130 7.30 -13.55 -0.63
CA TYR A 130 6.45 -12.92 -1.63
C TYR A 130 7.30 -12.19 -2.66
N ARG A 131 6.79 -12.11 -3.89
CA ARG A 131 7.40 -11.28 -4.93
C ARG A 131 7.08 -9.82 -4.66
N MET A 132 7.92 -9.21 -3.82
CA MET A 132 7.76 -7.83 -3.38
C MET A 132 9.10 -7.12 -3.25
N PHE A 133 9.09 -5.81 -3.36
CA PHE A 133 10.22 -4.93 -3.02
C PHE A 133 9.71 -3.61 -2.41
N ASN A 134 10.61 -2.81 -1.86
CA ASN A 134 10.30 -1.45 -1.40
C ASN A 134 11.15 -0.44 -2.17
N ASP A 135 10.51 0.49 -2.87
CA ASP A 135 11.14 1.43 -3.81
C ASP A 135 11.93 2.54 -3.09
N ASP A 136 11.56 2.86 -1.85
CA ASP A 136 12.27 3.86 -1.04
C ASP A 136 13.60 3.34 -0.47
N VAL A 137 13.78 2.02 -0.44
CA VAL A 137 14.92 1.34 0.18
C VAL A 137 15.85 0.71 -0.85
N GLN A 138 15.33 0.20 -1.96
CA GLN A 138 16.06 -0.58 -2.98
C GLN A 138 16.16 0.18 -4.29
#